data_AF-A0A819NI98-F1
#
_entry.id   AF-A0A819NI98-F1
#
_cell.length_a   1.000
_cell.length_b   1.000
_cell.length_c   1.000
_cell.angle_alpha   90.00
_cell.angle_beta   90.00
_cell.angle_gamma   90.00
#
_symmetry.space_group_name_H-M   'P 1'
#
loop_
_entity.id
_entity.type
_entity.pdbx_description
1 polymer ?
#
loop_
_entity_poly.entity_id
_entity_poly.type
_entity_poly.pdbx_seq_one_letter_code
_entity_poly.pdbx_strand_id
1 'polypeptide(L)'
;MMNSLLTLGHNLLNETDIYPRTIDSISRTVQTLEQRWLSLKELIMKRKFESDNIHISWRNIDETINRISKMINDHERFLTEIKRTSGDGLQGIRNEYKSLENFKRTLDNDDKEIQKIANCHSEILRLYPTADSNNEIRNRIKDLNHRWKILNETVHETLKHLKYMLSIHGDFQLTQDSLLLWLTDLDVLLTSL
;
A
#
# COMPACT_ATOMS: atom_id res chain seq x y z
N MET A 1 -46.28 -0.11 -10.09
CA MET A 1 -46.96 -1.23 -9.40
C MET A 1 -47.33 -0.89 -7.96
N MET A 2 -46.39 -0.63 -7.04
CA MET A 2 -46.73 -0.32 -5.63
C MET A 2 -47.49 1.00 -5.45
N ASN A 3 -47.06 2.09 -6.10
CA ASN A 3 -47.78 3.36 -6.04
C ASN A 3 -49.21 3.22 -6.60
N SER A 4 -49.40 2.40 -7.64
CA SER A 4 -50.72 2.13 -8.24
C SER A 4 -51.67 1.39 -7.28
N LEU A 5 -51.15 0.44 -6.48
CA LEU A 5 -51.91 -0.27 -5.46
C LEU A 5 -52.29 0.64 -4.29
N LEU A 6 -51.38 1.53 -3.86
CA LEU A 6 -51.69 2.55 -2.86
C LEU A 6 -52.76 3.50 -3.39
N THR A 7 -52.64 4.00 -4.63
CA THR A 7 -53.67 4.86 -5.23
C THR A 7 -55.03 4.16 -5.31
N LEU A 8 -55.07 2.88 -5.70
CA LEU A 8 -56.31 2.11 -5.72
C LEU A 8 -56.92 1.95 -4.32
N GLY A 9 -56.10 1.65 -3.30
CA GLY A 9 -56.56 1.54 -1.90
C GLY A 9 -57.12 2.85 -1.36
N HIS A 10 -56.48 3.99 -1.65
CA HIS A 10 -56.99 5.31 -1.28
C HIS A 10 -58.29 5.67 -2.02
N ASN A 11 -58.39 5.29 -3.30
CA ASN A 11 -59.61 5.53 -4.09
C ASN A 11 -60.79 4.71 -3.55
N LEU A 12 -60.57 3.44 -3.19
CA LEU A 12 -61.59 2.59 -2.58
C LEU A 12 -62.07 3.16 -1.24
N LEU A 13 -61.19 3.76 -0.43
CA LEU A 13 -61.58 4.40 0.82
C LEU A 13 -62.49 5.64 0.65
N ASN A 14 -62.55 6.20 -0.56
CA ASN A 14 -63.39 7.35 -0.89
C ASN A 14 -64.75 6.97 -1.53
N GLU A 15 -65.02 5.69 -1.77
CA GLU A 15 -66.28 5.22 -2.34
C GLU A 15 -67.41 5.26 -1.30
N THR A 16 -68.57 5.79 -1.69
CA THR A 16 -69.70 6.09 -0.78
C THR A 16 -70.51 4.87 -0.33
N ASP A 17 -70.33 3.69 -0.94
CA ASP A 17 -71.14 2.49 -0.71
C ASP A 17 -70.44 1.38 0.10
N ILE A 18 -69.36 1.70 0.83
CA ILE A 18 -68.60 0.70 1.60
C ILE A 18 -69.04 0.67 3.07
N TYR A 19 -69.35 -0.52 3.59
CA TYR A 19 -69.67 -0.71 5.01
C TYR A 19 -68.51 -0.29 5.93
N PRO A 20 -68.76 0.34 7.09
CA PRO A 20 -67.71 0.88 7.97
C PRO A 20 -66.62 -0.12 8.39
N ARG A 21 -66.97 -1.39 8.66
CA ARG A 21 -65.99 -2.43 9.00
C ARG A 21 -65.02 -2.74 7.85
N THR A 22 -65.48 -2.61 6.61
CA THR A 22 -64.67 -2.83 5.41
C THR A 22 -63.74 -1.63 5.19
N ILE A 23 -64.20 -0.41 5.43
CA ILE A 23 -63.37 0.81 5.44
C ILE A 23 -62.23 0.67 6.45
N ASP A 24 -62.52 0.24 7.69
CA ASP A 24 -61.49 0.02 8.71
C ASP A 24 -60.45 -1.03 8.29
N SER A 25 -60.90 -2.11 7.66
CA SER A 25 -60.02 -3.19 7.18
C SER A 25 -59.11 -2.73 6.04
N ILE A 26 -59.68 -2.00 5.06
CA ILE A 26 -58.93 -1.45 3.93
C ILE A 26 -57.95 -0.39 4.43
N SER A 27 -58.37 0.50 5.33
CA SER A 27 -57.54 1.55 5.92
C SER A 27 -56.31 0.99 6.63
N ARG A 28 -56.49 -0.02 7.50
CA ARG A 28 -55.37 -0.73 8.17
C ARG A 28 -54.44 -1.40 7.16
N THR A 29 -54.99 -1.98 6.10
CA THR A 29 -54.20 -2.66 5.06
C THR A 29 -53.37 -1.66 4.26
N VAL A 30 -53.96 -0.55 3.84
CA VAL A 30 -53.27 0.55 3.14
C VAL A 30 -52.16 1.11 4.03
N GLN A 31 -52.45 1.43 5.30
CA GLN A 31 -51.45 1.94 6.24
C GLN A 31 -50.29 0.96 6.44
N THR A 32 -50.58 -0.33 6.59
CA THR A 32 -49.54 -1.38 6.70
C THR A 32 -48.69 -1.45 5.43
N LEU A 33 -49.33 -1.37 4.26
CA LEU A 33 -48.64 -1.40 2.98
C LEU A 33 -47.73 -0.18 2.79
N GLU A 34 -48.18 1.00 3.20
CA GLU A 34 -47.39 2.23 3.21
C GLU A 34 -46.17 2.11 4.12
N GLN A 35 -46.35 1.65 5.35
CA GLN A 35 -45.25 1.45 6.30
C GLN A 35 -44.21 0.48 5.75
N ARG A 36 -44.65 -0.69 5.24
CA ARG A 36 -43.74 -1.68 4.64
C ARG A 36 -43.03 -1.14 3.40
N TRP A 37 -43.70 -0.31 2.61
CA TRP A 37 -43.10 0.33 1.44
C TRP A 37 -42.03 1.35 1.83
N LEU A 38 -42.28 2.18 2.84
CA LEU A 38 -41.30 3.12 3.37
C LEU A 38 -40.09 2.38 3.94
N SER A 39 -40.30 1.35 4.77
CA SER A 39 -39.21 0.52 5.29
C SER A 39 -38.41 -0.14 4.16
N LEU A 40 -39.07 -0.65 3.11
CA LEU A 40 -38.37 -1.25 1.97
C LEU A 40 -37.53 -0.20 1.22
N LYS A 41 -38.04 1.01 1.01
CA LYS A 41 -37.27 2.10 0.39
C LYS A 41 -36.03 2.43 1.20
N GLU A 42 -36.15 2.56 2.51
CA GLU A 42 -35.03 2.82 3.42
C GLU A 42 -33.99 1.68 3.35
N LEU A 43 -34.42 0.42 3.38
CA LEU A 43 -33.53 -0.73 3.25
C LEU A 43 -32.79 -0.75 1.91
N ILE A 44 -33.48 -0.46 0.81
CA ILE A 44 -32.86 -0.39 -0.52
C ILE A 44 -31.84 0.75 -0.60
N MET A 45 -32.19 1.93 -0.07
CA MET A 45 -31.28 3.08 -0.02
C MET A 45 -30.03 2.76 0.81
N LYS A 46 -30.20 2.16 1.99
CA LYS A 46 -29.10 1.74 2.86
C LYS A 46 -28.19 0.72 2.15
N ARG A 47 -28.78 -0.32 1.55
CA ARG A 47 -28.02 -1.34 0.82
C ARG A 47 -27.27 -0.76 -0.38
N LYS A 48 -27.88 0.18 -1.10
CA LYS A 48 -27.22 0.89 -2.21
C LYS A 48 -26.02 1.68 -1.70
N PHE A 49 -26.20 2.44 -0.62
CA PHE A 49 -25.13 3.22 0.01
C PHE A 49 -23.96 2.34 0.47
N GLU A 50 -24.24 1.22 1.12
CA GLU A 50 -23.23 0.23 1.52
C GLU A 50 -22.49 -0.34 0.30
N SER A 51 -23.20 -0.68 -0.77
CA SER A 51 -22.61 -1.16 -2.03
C SER A 51 -21.70 -0.11 -2.67
N ASP A 52 -22.12 1.16 -2.71
CA ASP A 52 -21.32 2.22 -3.30
C ASP A 52 -20.04 2.45 -2.46
N ASN A 53 -20.13 2.42 -1.14
CA ASN A 53 -18.98 2.56 -0.25
C ASN A 53 -17.97 1.41 -0.39
N ILE A 54 -18.42 0.15 -0.41
CA ILE A 54 -17.51 -0.99 -0.58
C ILE A 54 -16.80 -0.92 -1.95
N HIS A 55 -17.50 -0.49 -3.00
CA HIS A 55 -16.88 -0.29 -4.32
C HIS A 55 -15.80 0.80 -4.30
N ILE A 56 -16.05 1.94 -3.64
CA ILE A 56 -15.06 3.02 -3.51
C ILE A 56 -13.85 2.54 -2.72
N SER A 57 -14.07 1.87 -1.58
CA SER A 57 -12.99 1.34 -0.76
C SER A 57 -12.13 0.33 -1.53
N TRP A 58 -12.76 -0.55 -2.31
CA TRP A 58 -12.03 -1.51 -3.14
C TRP A 58 -11.17 -0.88 -4.20
N ARG A 59 -11.70 0.12 -4.91
CA ARG A 59 -10.94 0.87 -5.90
C ARG A 59 -9.71 1.52 -5.26
N ASN A 60 -9.86 2.12 -4.09
CA ASN A 60 -8.75 2.75 -3.37
C ASN A 60 -7.66 1.75 -2.97
N ILE A 61 -8.04 0.53 -2.54
CA ILE A 61 -7.04 -0.53 -2.25
C ILE A 61 -6.30 -0.93 -3.51
N ASP A 62 -7.01 -1.19 -4.62
CA ASP A 62 -6.35 -1.60 -5.85
C ASP A 62 -5.39 -0.53 -6.38
N GLU A 63 -5.81 0.74 -6.38
CA GLU A 63 -4.96 1.88 -6.73
C GLU A 63 -3.72 1.97 -5.82
N THR A 64 -3.89 1.75 -4.51
CA THR A 64 -2.79 1.76 -3.54
C THR A 64 -1.82 0.59 -3.77
N ILE A 65 -2.34 -0.63 -4.01
CA ILE A 65 -1.54 -1.81 -4.37
C ILE A 65 -0.72 -1.52 -5.62
N ASN A 66 -1.34 -0.99 -6.67
CA ASN A 66 -0.68 -0.72 -7.94
C ASN A 66 0.40 0.36 -7.79
N ARG A 67 0.13 1.41 -7.00
CA ARG A 67 1.11 2.45 -6.68
C ARG A 67 2.33 1.88 -5.95
N ILE A 68 2.10 1.10 -4.89
CA ILE A 68 3.18 0.48 -4.12
C ILE A 68 3.96 -0.51 -4.98
N SER A 69 3.27 -1.34 -5.77
CA SER A 69 3.93 -2.27 -6.68
C SER A 69 4.84 -1.55 -7.67
N LYS A 70 4.41 -0.42 -8.22
CA LYS A 70 5.24 0.39 -9.12
C LYS A 70 6.45 0.96 -8.39
N MET A 71 6.24 1.53 -7.20
CA MET A 71 7.32 2.05 -6.36
C MET A 71 8.37 0.99 -6.04
N ILE A 72 7.96 -0.21 -5.60
CA ILE A 72 8.88 -1.33 -5.36
C ILE A 72 9.62 -1.73 -6.63
N ASN A 73 8.95 -1.81 -7.78
CA ASN A 73 9.62 -2.11 -9.06
C ASN A 73 10.69 -1.07 -9.41
N ASP A 74 10.40 0.23 -9.23
CA ASP A 74 11.32 1.32 -9.52
C ASP A 74 12.55 1.26 -8.59
N HIS A 75 12.32 0.94 -7.31
CA HIS A 75 13.37 0.74 -6.31
C HIS A 75 14.26 -0.47 -6.58
N GLU A 76 13.67 -1.61 -6.98
CA GLU A 76 14.40 -2.82 -7.37
C GLU A 76 15.27 -2.56 -8.62
N ARG A 77 14.76 -1.79 -9.59
CA ARG A 77 15.52 -1.36 -10.77
C ARG A 77 16.70 -0.46 -10.40
N PHE A 78 16.45 0.54 -9.55
CA PHE A 78 17.49 1.44 -9.06
C PHE A 78 18.61 0.68 -8.34
N LEU A 79 18.27 -0.26 -7.47
CA LEU A 79 19.25 -1.11 -6.78
C LEU A 79 20.08 -1.95 -7.77
N THR A 80 19.45 -2.45 -8.83
CA THR A 80 20.14 -3.20 -9.90
C THR A 80 21.11 -2.32 -10.69
N GLU A 81 20.73 -1.07 -10.96
CA GLU A 81 21.56 -0.10 -11.69
C GLU A 81 22.78 0.33 -10.88
N ILE A 82 22.58 0.62 -9.59
CA ILE A 82 23.68 0.98 -8.69
C ILE A 82 24.76 -0.12 -8.66
N LYS A 83 24.36 -1.38 -8.51
CA LYS A 83 25.30 -2.53 -8.44
C LYS A 83 26.12 -2.73 -9.72
N ARG A 84 25.73 -2.13 -10.86
CA ARG A 84 26.51 -2.19 -12.10
C ARG A 84 27.68 -1.21 -12.10
N THR A 85 27.64 -0.16 -11.27
CA THR A 85 28.67 0.89 -11.22
C THR A 85 29.85 0.57 -10.28
N SER A 86 29.75 -0.52 -9.51
CA SER A 86 30.80 -1.02 -8.60
C SER A 86 32.08 -1.46 -9.31
N GLY A 87 32.04 -1.65 -10.63
CA GLY A 87 33.17 -2.11 -11.44
C GLY A 87 34.31 -1.08 -11.59
N ASP A 88 34.10 0.18 -11.21
CA ASP A 88 35.03 1.29 -11.45
C ASP A 88 36.07 1.50 -10.32
N GLY A 89 36.38 0.45 -9.56
CA GLY A 89 37.35 0.48 -8.46
C GLY A 89 36.89 1.31 -7.25
N LEU A 90 37.84 1.86 -6.48
CA LEU A 90 37.56 2.54 -5.19
C LEU A 90 36.58 3.72 -5.30
N GLN A 91 36.65 4.48 -6.39
CA GLN A 91 35.73 5.61 -6.61
C GLN A 91 34.30 5.12 -6.91
N GLY A 92 34.16 4.03 -7.66
CA GLY A 92 32.87 3.35 -7.87
C GLY A 92 32.25 2.90 -6.56
N ILE A 93 33.01 2.20 -5.71
CA ILE A 93 32.57 1.75 -4.37
C ILE A 93 32.12 2.93 -3.50
N ARG A 94 32.86 4.05 -3.52
CA ARG A 94 32.53 5.25 -2.74
C ARG A 94 31.23 5.91 -3.24
N ASN A 95 31.05 5.99 -4.55
CA ASN A 95 29.85 6.56 -5.16
C ASN A 95 28.63 5.68 -4.86
N GLU A 96 28.76 4.36 -5.03
CA GLU A 96 27.73 3.39 -4.70
C GLU A 96 27.30 3.48 -3.24
N TYR A 97 28.26 3.52 -2.30
CA TYR A 97 27.96 3.63 -0.87
C TYR A 97 27.13 4.89 -0.57
N LYS A 98 27.52 6.04 -1.11
CA LYS A 98 26.78 7.31 -0.91
C LYS A 98 25.38 7.25 -1.51
N SER A 99 25.24 6.70 -2.72
CA SER A 99 23.96 6.55 -3.39
C SER A 99 23.01 5.63 -2.60
N LEU A 100 23.51 4.50 -2.10
CA LEU A 100 22.72 3.59 -1.26
C LEU A 100 22.37 4.18 0.10
N GLU A 101 23.24 4.99 0.70
CA GLU A 101 22.93 5.65 1.97
C GLU A 101 21.78 6.67 1.81
N ASN A 102 21.79 7.44 0.72
CA ASN A 102 20.68 8.32 0.37
C ASN A 102 19.41 7.52 0.09
N PHE A 103 19.53 6.44 -0.68
CA PHE A 103 18.42 5.57 -1.02
C PHE A 103 17.77 4.93 0.20
N LYS A 104 18.56 4.52 1.19
CA LYS A 104 18.04 4.01 2.47
C LYS A 104 17.11 5.01 3.15
N ARG A 105 17.44 6.30 3.13
CA ARG A 105 16.55 7.35 3.67
C ARG A 105 15.25 7.46 2.89
N THR A 106 15.27 7.22 1.58
CA THR A 106 14.06 7.13 0.76
C THR A 106 13.21 5.94 1.19
N LEU A 107 13.81 4.76 1.37
CA LEU A 107 13.08 3.58 1.84
C LEU A 107 12.43 3.80 3.21
N ASP A 108 13.14 4.43 4.16
CA ASP A 108 12.60 4.76 5.48
C ASP A 108 11.37 5.70 5.40
N ASN A 109 11.29 6.56 4.38
CA ASN A 109 10.12 7.42 4.16
C ASN A 109 8.94 6.64 3.56
N ASP A 110 9.24 5.66 2.71
CA ASP A 110 8.25 4.84 2.00
C ASP A 110 7.62 3.75 2.88
N ASP A 111 8.22 3.42 4.04
CA ASP A 111 7.62 2.53 5.05
C ASP A 111 6.20 2.96 5.44
N LYS A 112 5.93 4.27 5.46
CA LYS A 112 4.58 4.79 5.74
C LYS A 112 3.57 4.39 4.67
N GLU A 113 3.98 4.32 3.40
CA GLU A 113 3.13 3.89 2.30
C GLU A 113 2.80 2.39 2.40
N ILE A 114 3.79 1.57 2.78
CA ILE A 114 3.61 0.15 3.06
C ILE A 114 2.64 -0.07 4.25
N GLN A 115 2.66 0.81 5.25
CA GLN A 115 1.74 0.69 6.38
C GLN A 115 0.30 1.13 6.04
N LYS A 116 0.14 2.09 5.12
CA LYS A 116 -1.18 2.54 4.66
C LYS A 116 -1.99 1.39 4.04
N ILE A 117 -1.37 0.56 3.21
CA ILE A 117 -2.08 -0.55 2.56
C ILE A 117 -2.58 -1.60 3.57
N ALA A 118 -1.81 -1.88 4.62
CA ALA A 118 -2.23 -2.79 5.69
C ALA A 118 -3.44 -2.24 6.45
N ASN A 119 -3.43 -0.94 6.75
CA ASN A 119 -4.52 -0.25 7.43
C ASN A 119 -5.79 -0.21 6.57
N CYS A 120 -5.68 0.14 5.29
CA CYS A 120 -6.81 0.16 4.36
C CYS A 120 -7.45 -1.23 4.23
N HIS A 121 -6.63 -2.28 4.10
CA HIS A 121 -7.12 -3.65 4.01
C HIS A 121 -7.82 -4.11 5.30
N SER A 122 -7.25 -3.80 6.47
CA SER A 122 -7.89 -4.10 7.76
C SER A 122 -9.23 -3.40 7.92
N GLU A 123 -9.34 -2.13 7.51
CA GLU A 123 -10.57 -1.37 7.63
C GLU A 123 -11.69 -1.91 6.74
N ILE A 124 -11.36 -2.34 5.50
CA ILE A 124 -12.34 -3.01 4.64
C ILE A 124 -12.82 -4.31 5.25
N LEU A 125 -11.92 -5.16 5.76
CA LEU A 125 -12.33 -6.43 6.38
C LEU A 125 -13.14 -6.22 7.67
N ARG A 126 -12.91 -5.13 8.40
CA ARG A 126 -13.68 -4.76 9.57
C ARG A 126 -15.11 -4.35 9.20
N LEU A 127 -15.26 -3.55 8.14
CA LEU A 127 -16.57 -3.08 7.67
C LEU A 127 -17.32 -4.16 6.86
N TYR A 128 -16.58 -5.01 6.15
CA TYR A 128 -17.09 -5.99 5.20
C TYR A 128 -16.29 -7.32 5.28
N PRO A 129 -16.57 -8.19 6.26
CA PRO A 129 -15.76 -9.38 6.53
C PRO A 129 -15.68 -10.39 5.38
N THR A 130 -16.70 -10.46 4.53
CA THR A 130 -16.77 -11.39 3.38
C THR A 130 -16.18 -10.81 2.11
N ALA A 131 -15.65 -9.58 2.15
CA ALA A 131 -15.28 -8.86 0.95
C ALA A 131 -14.07 -9.51 0.24
N ASP A 132 -13.08 -10.05 0.96
CA ASP A 132 -11.91 -10.75 0.38
C ASP A 132 -12.07 -12.28 0.41
N SER A 133 -13.20 -12.79 -0.09
CA SER A 133 -13.55 -14.23 0.00
C SER A 133 -12.51 -15.17 -0.65
N ASN A 134 -11.77 -14.70 -1.66
CA ASN A 134 -10.74 -15.48 -2.36
C ASN A 134 -9.32 -15.22 -1.87
N ASN A 135 -9.12 -14.38 -0.84
CA ASN A 135 -7.82 -13.96 -0.32
C ASN A 135 -6.87 -13.33 -1.37
N GLU A 136 -7.40 -12.84 -2.50
CA GLU A 136 -6.57 -12.33 -3.60
C GLU A 136 -5.79 -11.09 -3.16
N ILE A 137 -6.48 -10.18 -2.49
CA ILE A 137 -5.90 -8.91 -2.04
C ILE A 137 -4.94 -9.17 -0.90
N ARG A 138 -5.30 -10.04 0.05
CA ARG A 138 -4.39 -10.52 1.08
C ARG A 138 -3.09 -11.08 0.49
N ASN A 139 -3.17 -11.87 -0.58
CA ASN A 139 -1.99 -12.46 -1.22
C ASN A 139 -1.12 -11.39 -1.92
N ARG A 140 -1.74 -10.44 -2.64
CA ARG A 140 -1.01 -9.31 -3.26
C ARG A 140 -0.30 -8.46 -2.20
N ILE A 141 -0.95 -8.17 -1.07
CA ILE A 141 -0.34 -7.43 0.04
C ILE A 141 0.83 -8.19 0.66
N LYS A 142 0.68 -9.51 0.86
CA LYS A 142 1.76 -10.36 1.37
C LYS A 142 2.98 -10.37 0.43
N ASP A 143 2.76 -10.48 -0.87
CA ASP A 143 3.83 -10.41 -1.87
C ASP A 143 4.57 -9.08 -1.81
N LEU A 144 3.85 -7.95 -1.82
CA LEU A 144 4.45 -6.63 -1.71
C LEU A 144 5.27 -6.47 -0.42
N ASN A 145 4.75 -6.91 0.71
CA ASN A 145 5.47 -6.87 1.99
C ASN A 145 6.73 -7.73 1.96
N HIS A 146 6.66 -8.91 1.33
CA HIS A 146 7.80 -9.79 1.20
C HIS A 146 8.91 -9.17 0.34
N ARG A 147 8.55 -8.63 -0.82
CA ARG A 147 9.48 -7.93 -1.72
C ARG A 147 10.08 -6.69 -1.06
N TRP A 148 9.26 -5.92 -0.34
CA TRP A 148 9.73 -4.77 0.44
C TRP A 148 10.77 -5.17 1.49
N LYS A 149 10.53 -6.27 2.21
CA LYS A 149 11.46 -6.80 3.20
C LYS A 149 12.78 -7.23 2.54
N ILE A 150 12.73 -7.99 1.45
CA ILE A 150 13.94 -8.41 0.72
C ILE A 150 14.73 -7.19 0.21
N LEU A 151 14.05 -6.18 -0.31
CA LEU A 151 14.68 -4.95 -0.79
C LEU A 151 15.46 -4.26 0.34
N ASN A 152 14.83 -4.08 1.50
CA ASN A 152 15.46 -3.47 2.68
C ASN A 152 16.65 -4.29 3.19
N GLU A 153 16.50 -5.61 3.31
CA GLU A 153 17.58 -6.51 3.73
C GLU A 153 18.75 -6.44 2.75
N THR A 154 18.47 -6.44 1.44
CA THR A 154 19.51 -6.36 0.41
C THR A 154 20.27 -5.03 0.49
N VAL A 155 19.57 -3.90 0.65
CA VAL A 155 20.21 -2.59 0.80
C VAL A 155 21.07 -2.56 2.07
N HIS A 156 20.57 -3.10 3.18
CA HIS A 156 21.30 -3.15 4.43
C HIS A 156 22.61 -3.94 4.31
N GLU A 157 22.55 -5.17 3.78
CA GLU A 157 23.73 -6.01 3.61
C GLU A 157 24.72 -5.43 2.59
N THR A 158 24.22 -4.83 1.50
CA THR A 158 25.09 -4.19 0.50
C THR A 158 25.83 -3.00 1.11
N LEU A 159 25.15 -2.14 1.88
CA LEU A 159 25.80 -1.03 2.60
C LEU A 159 26.87 -1.50 3.57
N LYS A 160 26.59 -2.57 4.33
CA LYS A 160 27.56 -3.17 5.26
C LYS A 160 28.80 -3.69 4.52
N HIS A 161 28.59 -4.37 3.40
CA HIS A 161 29.66 -4.87 2.55
C HIS A 161 30.54 -3.75 1.98
N LEU A 162 29.93 -2.72 1.41
CA LEU A 162 30.64 -1.57 0.84
C LEU A 162 31.43 -0.81 1.90
N LYS A 163 30.86 -0.64 3.10
CA LYS A 163 31.56 -0.02 4.23
C LYS A 163 32.81 -0.80 4.63
N TYR A 164 32.72 -2.12 4.65
CA TYR A 164 33.86 -2.99 4.92
C TYR A 164 34.94 -2.85 3.84
N MET A 165 34.56 -2.88 2.56
CA MET A 165 35.49 -2.70 1.44
C MET A 165 36.20 -1.35 1.48
N LEU A 166 35.48 -0.27 1.80
CA LEU A 166 36.07 1.06 1.98
C LEU A 166 37.09 1.10 3.13
N SER A 167 36.84 0.36 4.22
CA SER A 167 37.79 0.23 5.33
C SER A 167 39.07 -0.47 4.90
N ILE A 168 38.96 -1.63 4.24
CA ILE A 168 40.13 -2.38 3.75
C ILE A 168 40.99 -1.51 2.82
N HIS A 169 40.35 -0.81 1.89
CA HIS A 169 41.07 0.09 0.98
C HIS A 169 41.76 1.23 1.72
N GLY A 170 41.14 1.78 2.77
CA GLY A 170 41.77 2.78 3.63
C GLY A 170 43.01 2.25 4.34
N ASP A 171 42.92 1.08 4.96
CA ASP A 171 44.03 0.45 5.69
C ASP A 171 45.20 0.09 4.76
N PHE A 172 44.89 -0.38 3.55
CA PHE A 172 45.89 -0.64 2.51
C PHE A 172 46.61 0.64 2.10
N GLN A 173 45.87 1.73 1.85
CA GLN A 173 46.47 3.01 1.45
C GLN A 173 47.40 3.56 2.54
N LEU A 174 46.98 3.50 3.81
CA LEU A 174 47.81 3.93 4.94
C LEU A 174 49.12 3.13 5.04
N THR A 175 49.05 1.82 4.80
CA THR A 175 50.23 0.95 4.81
C THR A 175 51.16 1.28 3.64
N GLN A 176 50.59 1.46 2.44
CA GLN A 176 51.34 1.84 1.25
C GLN A 176 52.07 3.17 1.45
N ASP A 177 51.38 4.19 1.97
CA ASP A 177 51.96 5.52 2.20
C ASP A 177 53.10 5.46 3.24
N SER A 178 52.93 4.64 4.29
CA SER A 178 53.97 4.44 5.31
C SER A 178 55.22 3.75 4.76
N LEU A 179 55.05 2.73 3.92
CA LEU A 179 56.17 2.05 3.26
C LEU A 179 56.89 2.97 2.28
N LEU A 180 56.15 3.78 1.53
CA LEU A 180 56.72 4.72 0.57
C LEU A 180 57.52 5.81 1.29
N LEU A 181 57.03 6.33 2.41
CA LEU A 181 57.77 7.25 3.26
C LEU A 181 59.08 6.61 3.74
N TRP A 182 59.02 5.40 4.29
CA TRP A 182 60.21 4.69 4.77
C TRP A 182 61.23 4.44 3.67
N LEU A 183 60.80 4.05 2.47
CA LEU A 183 61.68 3.88 1.32
C LEU A 183 62.32 5.20 0.88
N THR A 184 61.55 6.29 0.92
CA THR A 184 62.06 7.63 0.57
C THR A 184 63.10 8.10 1.58
N ASP A 185 62.86 7.87 2.88
CA ASP A 185 63.82 8.18 3.94
C ASP A 185 65.12 7.38 3.77
N LEU A 186 65.01 6.09 3.42
CA LEU A 186 66.17 5.25 3.13
C LEU A 186 66.96 5.75 1.90
N ASP A 187 66.26 6.13 0.84
CA ASP A 187 66.91 6.62 -0.40
C ASP A 187 67.68 7.93 -0.14
N VAL A 188 67.10 8.83 0.66
CA VAL A 188 67.79 10.05 1.13
C VAL A 188 69.03 9.72 1.95
N LEU A 189 68.93 8.76 2.88
CA LEU A 189 70.09 8.34 3.69
C LEU A 189 71.20 7.76 2.80
N LEU A 190 70.86 6.89 1.85
CA LEU A 190 71.82 6.24 0.95
C LEU A 190 72.47 7.21 -0.03
N THR A 191 71.75 8.23 -0.48
CA THR A 191 72.29 9.26 -1.41
C THR A 191 73.07 10.37 -0.70
N SER A 192 73.00 10.43 0.64
CA SER A 192 73.75 11.39 1.48
C SER A 192 75.10 10.87 2.00
N LEU A 193 75.44 9.62 1.69
CA LEU A 193 76.72 8.94 1.96
C LEU A 193 77.67 9.04 0.76
#